data_AF-X6LS45-F1
#
_entry.id   AF-X6LS45-F1
#
_cell.length_a   1.000
_cell.length_b   1.000
_cell.length_c   1.000
_cell.angle_alpha   90.00
_cell.angle_beta   90.00
_cell.angle_gamma   90.00
#
_symmetry.space_group_name_H-M   'P 1'
#
loop_
_entity.id
_entity.type
_entity.pdbx_description
1 polymer ?
#
loop_
_entity_poly.entity_id
_entity_poly.type
_entity_poly.pdbx_seq_one_letter_code
_entity_poly.pdbx_strand_id
1 'polypeptide(L)'
;MLFMHCLDACKADTDNLFFSSQLRTCHKSLVDSFKLWIISWIHFNKDEDYAYEKKWQNDFVRILDRPLNKVMELHLPNFQYLLYHPDIHFCIINQIKIIQTQFNRLDNRNLIKDRFYLLQYLCISTETSD
;
A
#
# COMPACT_ATOMS: atom_id res chain seq x y z
N MET A 1 -8.53 17.80 12.74
CA MET A 1 -8.85 16.38 12.98
C MET A 1 -9.96 16.03 12.00
N LEU A 2 -9.62 15.49 10.82
CA LEU A 2 -10.59 15.15 9.78
C LEU A 2 -11.47 14.03 10.33
N PHE A 3 -12.77 14.30 10.44
CA PHE A 3 -13.74 13.39 11.02
C PHE A 3 -13.73 12.05 10.27
N MET A 4 -13.33 11.02 11.01
CA MET A 4 -13.08 9.66 10.54
C MET A 4 -14.37 8.83 10.34
N HIS A 5 -15.54 9.46 10.37
CA HIS A 5 -16.83 8.79 10.13
C HIS A 5 -17.01 8.35 8.67
N CYS A 6 -16.22 8.89 7.73
CA CYS A 6 -16.18 8.34 6.37
C CYS A 6 -15.54 6.94 6.30
N LEU A 7 -14.75 6.51 7.28
CA LEU A 7 -14.13 5.18 7.28
C LEU A 7 -15.13 4.07 7.64
N ASP A 8 -16.12 4.34 8.50
CA ASP A 8 -17.26 3.43 8.69
C ASP A 8 -18.11 3.35 7.41
N ALA A 9 -18.22 4.45 6.67
CA ALA A 9 -18.83 4.46 5.34
C ALA A 9 -17.97 3.74 4.26
N CYS A 10 -16.65 3.65 4.42
CA CYS A 10 -15.78 2.84 3.54
C CYS A 10 -16.03 1.33 3.69
N LYS A 11 -16.71 0.92 4.76
CA LYS A 11 -17.21 -0.46 4.91
C LYS A 11 -18.43 -0.73 4.02
N ALA A 12 -19.13 0.33 3.62
CA ALA A 12 -20.29 0.24 2.76
C ALA A 12 -19.88 0.38 1.30
N ASP A 13 -20.39 -0.55 0.50
CA ASP A 13 -20.26 -0.61 -0.94
C ASP A 13 -20.31 0.79 -1.60
N THR A 14 -19.35 1.11 -2.47
CA THR A 14 -19.29 2.39 -3.21
C THR A 14 -20.58 2.67 -3.99
N ASP A 15 -21.33 1.62 -4.31
CA ASP A 15 -22.56 1.67 -5.09
C ASP A 15 -23.83 1.72 -4.23
N ASN A 16 -23.69 1.86 -2.91
CA ASN A 16 -24.83 1.92 -2.03
C ASN A 16 -25.69 3.16 -2.33
N LEU A 17 -26.93 2.91 -2.77
CA LEU A 17 -27.94 3.93 -3.11
C LEU A 17 -28.40 4.76 -1.90
N PHE A 18 -28.08 4.33 -0.67
CA PHE A 18 -28.38 5.09 0.54
C PHE A 18 -27.59 6.40 0.66
N PHE A 19 -26.48 6.54 -0.06
CA PHE A 19 -25.67 7.76 -0.05
C PHE A 19 -26.10 8.75 -1.12
N SER A 20 -26.00 10.04 -0.79
CA SER A 20 -26.20 11.11 -1.78
C SER A 20 -25.18 10.98 -2.92
N SER A 21 -25.53 11.48 -4.11
CA SER A 21 -24.62 11.50 -5.27
C SER A 21 -23.27 12.15 -4.93
N GLN A 22 -23.29 13.27 -4.20
CA GLN A 22 -22.09 13.99 -3.80
C GLN A 22 -21.20 13.15 -2.87
N LEU A 23 -21.80 12.45 -1.90
CA LEU A 23 -21.04 11.61 -0.96
C LEU A 23 -20.40 10.41 -1.69
N ARG A 24 -21.12 9.78 -2.63
CA ARG A 24 -20.58 8.71 -3.49
C ARG A 24 -19.40 9.20 -4.33
N THR A 25 -19.51 10.40 -4.92
CA THR A 25 -18.40 11.01 -5.66
C THR A 25 -17.19 11.24 -4.75
N CYS A 26 -17.38 11.81 -3.56
CA CYS A 26 -16.30 12.00 -2.60
C CYS A 26 -15.64 10.68 -2.19
N HIS A 27 -16.43 9.64 -1.91
CA HIS A 27 -15.93 8.33 -1.53
C HIS A 27 -15.08 7.71 -2.66
N LYS A 28 -15.58 7.74 -3.90
CA LYS A 28 -14.84 7.26 -5.07
C LYS A 28 -13.51 8.00 -5.26
N SER A 29 -13.52 9.34 -5.18
CA SER A 29 -12.30 10.14 -5.29
C SER A 29 -11.30 9.84 -4.17
N LEU A 30 -11.78 9.58 -2.95
CA LEU A 30 -10.93 9.18 -1.83
C LEU A 30 -10.28 7.82 -2.08
N VAL A 31 -11.08 6.81 -2.48
CA VAL A 31 -10.60 5.47 -2.81
C VAL A 31 -9.57 5.52 -3.95
N ASP A 32 -9.85 6.26 -5.02
CA ASP A 32 -8.93 6.38 -6.15
C ASP A 32 -7.63 7.11 -5.77
N SER A 33 -7.70 8.15 -4.94
CA SER A 33 -6.51 8.81 -4.40
C SER A 33 -5.68 7.85 -3.55
N PHE A 34 -6.33 7.00 -2.76
CA PHE A 34 -5.64 6.03 -1.93
C PHE A 34 -5.00 4.90 -2.76
N LYS A 35 -5.67 4.43 -3.83
CA LYS A 35 -5.06 3.49 -4.79
C LYS A 35 -3.78 4.07 -5.38
N LEU A 36 -3.80 5.31 -5.86
CA LEU A 36 -2.63 5.98 -6.40
C LEU A 36 -1.50 6.12 -5.36
N TRP A 37 -1.88 6.39 -4.12
CA TRP A 37 -0.94 6.46 -3.00
C TRP A 37 -0.29 5.11 -2.70
N ILE A 38 -1.07 4.02 -2.62
CA ILE A 38 -0.55 2.65 -2.48
C ILE A 38 0.38 2.30 -3.63
N ILE A 39 -0.01 2.54 -4.87
CA ILE A 39 0.83 2.26 -6.05
C ILE A 39 2.15 3.00 -5.93
N SER A 40 2.11 4.30 -5.61
CA SER A 40 3.32 5.12 -5.46
C SER A 40 4.22 4.62 -4.32
N TRP A 41 3.63 4.17 -3.22
CA TRP A 41 4.35 3.66 -2.06
C TRP A 41 5.00 2.29 -2.32
N ILE A 42 4.31 1.43 -3.10
CA ILE A 42 4.74 0.08 -3.43
C ILE A 42 5.63 0.04 -4.70
N HIS A 43 5.73 1.12 -5.47
CA HIS A 43 6.51 1.14 -6.72
C HIS A 43 8.04 1.14 -6.49
N PHE A 44 8.57 -0.04 -6.19
CA PHE A 44 9.95 -0.28 -5.74
C PHE A 44 11.05 0.14 -6.72
N ASN A 45 10.77 0.12 -8.03
CA ASN A 45 11.80 0.39 -9.04
C ASN A 45 12.11 1.89 -9.17
N LYS A 46 11.26 2.78 -8.64
CA LYS A 46 11.50 4.23 -8.71
C LYS A 46 12.63 4.67 -7.78
N ASP A 47 12.86 3.91 -6.71
CA ASP A 47 13.74 4.32 -5.63
C ASP A 47 15.10 3.63 -5.67
N GLU A 48 15.33 2.69 -6.59
CA GLU A 48 16.59 1.91 -6.62
C GLU A 48 17.81 2.81 -6.83
N ASP A 49 17.76 3.73 -7.81
CA ASP A 49 18.89 4.61 -8.13
C ASP A 49 19.02 5.81 -7.17
N TYR A 50 17.98 6.13 -6.39
CA TYR A 50 17.93 7.35 -5.58
C TYR A 50 17.97 7.08 -4.06
N ALA A 51 17.30 6.04 -3.60
CA ALA A 51 17.19 5.73 -2.17
C ALA A 51 18.26 4.75 -1.68
N TYR A 52 19.04 4.16 -2.59
CA TYR A 52 20.06 3.18 -2.27
C TYR A 52 21.44 3.62 -2.73
N GLU A 53 22.41 3.44 -1.86
CA GLU A 53 23.82 3.61 -2.17
C GLU A 53 24.44 2.23 -2.41
N LYS A 54 25.15 2.07 -3.53
CA LYS A 54 25.91 0.86 -3.83
C LYS A 54 27.19 0.84 -2.99
N LYS A 55 27.31 -0.14 -2.10
CA LYS A 55 28.55 -0.44 -1.36
C LYS A 55 29.35 -1.54 -2.07
N TRP A 56 30.53 -1.84 -1.54
CA TRP A 56 31.39 -2.93 -2.01
C TRP A 56 30.62 -4.28 -2.00
N GLN A 57 30.88 -5.14 -2.98
CA GLN A 57 30.26 -6.47 -3.17
C GLN A 57 28.77 -6.50 -3.60
N ASN A 58 28.29 -5.51 -4.37
CA ASN A 58 26.88 -5.42 -4.81
C ASN A 58 25.86 -5.33 -3.66
N ASP A 59 26.31 -4.99 -2.45
CA ASP A 59 25.42 -4.67 -1.34
C ASP A 59 24.88 -3.26 -1.51
N PHE A 60 23.56 -3.10 -1.48
CA PHE A 60 22.92 -1.79 -1.51
C PHE A 60 22.40 -1.45 -0.12
N VAL A 61 22.72 -0.26 0.36
CA VAL A 61 22.20 0.24 1.64
C VAL A 61 21.24 1.37 1.36
N ARG A 62 20.05 1.27 1.95
CA ARG A 62 19.08 2.36 1.91
C ARG A 62 19.63 3.55 2.70
N ILE A 63 19.69 4.71 2.05
CA ILE A 63 20.15 5.98 2.64
C ILE A 63 18.98 6.92 2.94
N LEU A 64 17.85 6.76 2.25
CA LEU A 64 16.65 7.57 2.48
C LEU A 64 15.64 6.81 3.31
N ASP A 65 15.13 7.51 4.32
CA ASP A 65 14.05 7.01 5.15
C ASP A 65 12.74 6.92 4.36
N ARG A 66 11.84 6.01 4.74
CA ARG A 66 10.50 5.90 4.15
C ARG A 66 9.50 6.59 5.07
N PRO A 67 9.18 7.88 4.84
CA PRO A 67 8.24 8.59 5.69
C PRO A 67 6.87 7.92 5.72
N LEU A 68 6.45 7.29 4.61
CA LEU A 68 5.19 6.55 4.54
C LEU A 68 5.18 5.30 5.43
N ASN A 69 6.32 4.64 5.65
CA ASN A 69 6.39 3.49 6.57
C ASN A 69 6.12 3.94 8.00
N LYS A 70 6.67 5.08 8.42
CA LYS A 70 6.41 5.67 9.74
C LYS A 70 4.94 6.06 9.91
N VAL A 71 4.33 6.63 8.88
CA VAL A 71 2.88 6.94 8.87
C VAL A 71 2.07 5.67 9.07
N MET A 72 2.45 4.59 8.37
CA MET A 72 1.77 3.31 8.47
C MET A 72 1.99 2.68 9.85
N GLU A 73 3.19 2.69 10.42
CA GLU A 73 3.41 2.22 11.80
C GLU A 73 2.54 2.94 12.83
N LEU A 74 2.41 4.26 12.72
CA LEU A 74 1.64 5.06 13.68
C LEU A 74 0.12 4.93 13.51
N HIS A 75 -0.34 4.66 12.29
CA HIS A 75 -1.77 4.73 11.95
C HIS A 75 -2.31 3.43 11.34
N LEU A 76 -1.57 2.32 11.38
CA LEU A 76 -2.02 1.05 10.82
C LEU A 76 -3.41 0.63 11.33
N PRO A 77 -3.73 0.70 12.65
CA PRO A 77 -5.05 0.31 13.14
C PRO A 77 -6.18 1.13 12.50
N ASN A 78 -5.92 2.39 12.21
CA ASN A 78 -6.86 3.29 11.56
C ASN A 78 -7.05 2.98 10.07
N PHE A 79 -5.98 2.52 9.42
CA PHE A 79 -6.01 2.17 7.99
C PHE A 79 -6.55 0.77 7.73
N GLN A 80 -6.70 -0.10 8.74
CA GLN A 80 -7.20 -1.46 8.55
C GLN A 80 -8.49 -1.50 7.73
N TYR A 81 -9.50 -0.68 8.07
CA TYR A 81 -10.76 -0.62 7.32
C TYR A 81 -10.59 -0.23 5.86
N LEU A 82 -9.64 0.66 5.57
CA LEU A 82 -9.34 1.11 4.21
C LEU A 82 -8.60 0.02 3.42
N LEU A 83 -7.68 -0.69 4.06
CA LEU A 83 -6.96 -1.81 3.46
C LEU A 83 -7.87 -3.02 3.16
N TYR A 84 -8.96 -3.18 3.92
CA TYR A 84 -9.99 -4.20 3.68
C TYR A 84 -11.02 -3.80 2.62
N HIS A 85 -11.05 -2.54 2.16
CA HIS A 85 -11.97 -2.13 1.11
C HIS A 85 -11.68 -2.95 -0.17
N PRO A 86 -12.68 -3.60 -0.81
CA PRO A 86 -12.45 -4.54 -1.91
C PRO A 86 -11.57 -3.99 -3.05
N ASP A 87 -11.88 -2.78 -3.51
CA ASP A 87 -11.10 -2.09 -4.53
C ASP A 87 -9.63 -1.84 -4.16
N ILE A 88 -9.37 -1.51 -2.89
CA ILE A 88 -8.03 -1.20 -2.38
C ILE A 88 -7.27 -2.51 -2.19
N HIS A 89 -7.92 -3.51 -1.61
CA HIS A 89 -7.39 -4.85 -1.46
C HIS A 89 -7.01 -5.46 -2.82
N PHE A 90 -7.89 -5.35 -3.82
CA PHE A 90 -7.61 -5.77 -5.19
C PHE A 90 -6.42 -5.03 -5.80
N CYS A 91 -6.31 -3.73 -5.57
CA CYS A 91 -5.16 -2.93 -5.98
C CYS A 91 -3.85 -3.45 -5.35
N ILE A 92 -3.85 -3.72 -4.04
CA ILE A 92 -2.71 -4.28 -3.31
C ILE A 92 -2.29 -5.63 -3.90
N ILE A 93 -3.23 -6.56 -4.11
CA ILE A 93 -2.95 -7.88 -4.72
C ILE A 93 -2.28 -7.71 -6.09
N ASN A 94 -2.77 -6.81 -6.93
CA ASN A 94 -2.17 -6.57 -8.25
C ASN A 94 -0.75 -6.03 -8.15
N GLN A 95 -0.47 -5.13 -7.20
CA GLN A 95 0.90 -4.65 -6.96
C GLN A 95 1.81 -5.78 -6.45
N ILE A 96 1.31 -6.66 -5.57
CA ILE A 96 2.06 -7.84 -5.09
C ILE A 96 2.43 -8.78 -6.24
N LYS A 97 1.50 -9.04 -7.17
CA LYS A 97 1.79 -9.86 -8.36
C LYS A 97 2.91 -9.25 -9.19
N ILE A 98 2.91 -7.93 -9.39
CA ILE A 98 4.00 -7.23 -10.09
C ILE A 98 5.33 -7.44 -9.36
N ILE A 99 5.36 -7.26 -8.03
CA ILE A 99 6.56 -7.48 -7.23
C ILE A 99 7.05 -8.93 -7.31
N GLN A 100 6.15 -9.91 -7.26
CA GLN A 100 6.48 -11.34 -7.40
C GLN A 100 7.18 -11.61 -8.74
N THR A 101 6.71 -11.04 -9.84
CA THR A 101 7.40 -11.19 -11.14
C THR A 101 8.79 -10.56 -11.15
N GLN A 102 8.98 -9.47 -10.41
CA GLN A 102 10.27 -8.80 -10.28
C GLN A 102 11.23 -9.55 -9.36
N PHE A 103 10.74 -10.23 -8.32
CA PHE A 103 11.58 -11.01 -7.40
C PHE A 103 12.44 -12.04 -8.12
N ASN A 104 11.92 -12.66 -9.18
CA ASN A 104 12.67 -13.62 -10.00
C ASN A 104 13.88 -12.99 -10.73
N ARG A 105 13.97 -11.66 -10.78
CA ARG A 105 15.05 -10.89 -11.43
C ARG A 105 15.94 -10.17 -10.43
N LEU A 106 15.60 -10.17 -9.13
CA LEU A 106 16.37 -9.48 -8.09
C LEU A 106 17.44 -10.40 -7.52
N ASP A 107 18.70 -10.00 -7.60
CA ASP A 107 19.84 -10.65 -6.94
C ASP A 107 20.25 -9.97 -5.62
N ASN A 108 19.66 -8.81 -5.33
CA ASN A 108 20.03 -7.96 -4.22
C ASN A 108 19.25 -8.28 -2.93
N ARG A 109 19.94 -8.89 -1.97
CA ARG A 109 19.38 -9.32 -0.68
C ARG A 109 18.78 -8.19 0.16
N ASN A 110 19.38 -7.00 0.16
CA ASN A 110 18.89 -5.87 0.96
C ASN A 110 17.61 -5.29 0.35
N LEU A 111 17.55 -5.19 -0.98
CA LEU A 111 16.35 -4.76 -1.69
C LEU A 111 15.19 -5.76 -1.49
N ILE A 112 15.50 -7.06 -1.49
CA ILE A 112 14.54 -8.13 -1.16
C ILE A 112 14.00 -7.96 0.26
N LYS A 113 14.89 -7.77 1.25
CA LYS A 113 14.50 -7.58 2.65
C LYS A 113 13.63 -6.33 2.84
N ASP A 114 13.99 -5.23 2.20
CA ASP A 114 13.23 -3.98 2.26
C ASP A 114 11.84 -4.12 1.61
N ARG A 115 11.74 -4.86 0.50
CA ARG A 115 10.46 -5.23 -0.13
C ARG A 115 9.58 -6.05 0.81
N PHE A 116 10.14 -7.07 1.47
CA PHE A 116 9.41 -7.89 2.44
C PHE A 116 8.94 -7.10 3.67
N TYR A 117 9.74 -6.15 4.16
CA TYR A 117 9.35 -5.31 5.28
C TYR A 117 8.09 -4.48 4.95
N LEU A 118 7.98 -3.97 3.73
CA LEU A 118 6.77 -3.25 3.30
C LEU A 118 5.51 -4.12 3.27
N LEU A 119 5.63 -5.37 2.85
CA LEU A 119 4.49 -6.29 2.79
C LEU A 119 3.84 -6.51 4.16
N GLN A 120 4.58 -6.33 5.26
CA GLN A 120 4.06 -6.47 6.63
C GLN A 120 2.96 -5.46 6.95
N TYR A 121 3.00 -4.26 6.36
CA TYR A 121 2.00 -3.22 6.59
C TYR A 121 0.74 -3.37 5.74
N LEU A 122 0.79 -4.17 4.68
CA LEU A 122 -0.32 -4.28 3.73
C LEU A 122 -1.42 -5.24 4.21
N CYS A 123 -1.32 -5.74 5.45
CA CYS A 123 -2.30 -6.62 6.09
C CYS A 123 -2.83 -7.70 5.15
N ILE A 124 -1.92 -8.33 4.39
CA ILE A 124 -2.25 -9.44 3.50
C ILE A 124 -2.50 -10.65 4.39
N SER A 125 -3.65 -10.68 5.05
CA SER A 125 -4.21 -11.94 5.48
C SER A 125 -4.47 -12.70 4.19
N THR A 126 -3.80 -13.84 4.01
CA THR A 126 -4.41 -14.91 3.22
C THR A 126 -5.83 -15.01 3.74
N GLU A 127 -6.81 -14.97 2.85
CA GLU A 127 -8.20 -15.27 3.20
C GLU A 127 -8.20 -16.40 4.24
N THR A 128 -8.84 -16.17 5.38
CA THR A 128 -9.49 -17.28 6.06
C THR A 128 -10.44 -17.85 5.03
N SER A 129 -9.97 -18.87 4.32
CA SER A 129 -10.82 -19.74 3.54
C SER A 129 -11.87 -20.25 4.51
N ASP A 130 -13.10 -19.75 4.39
CA ASP A 130 -14.27 -20.50 4.80
C ASP A 130 -14.47 -21.67 3.81
#